data_AF-A0AAU6X264-F1
#
_entry.id   AF-A0AAU6X264-F1
#
_cell.length_a   1.000
_cell.length_b   1.000
_cell.length_c   1.000
_cell.angle_alpha   90.00
_cell.angle_beta   90.00
_cell.angle_gamma   90.00
#
_symmetry.space_group_name_H-M   'P 1'
#
loop_
_entity.id
_entity.type
_entity.pdbx_description
1 polymer ?
#
loop_
_entity_poly.entity_id
_entity_poly.type
_entity_poly.pdbx_seq_one_letter_code
_entity_poly.pdbx_strand_id
1 'polypeptide(L)'
;MVNQFSQNIALLAVDVLKLDEIKKPSLGFNPSRSLYPHEEYIQRSLLAIGEVDGLVRQLNYSAILLANFRNTPTMKRNKISRYEYMIYHIEGYLLRVTGVLDRLLKLVNTILDLKLNDNACIASMMIHSRKGVKGLHNDRIETMVPGLTNALLEISRYIEKFREDRNMIAHKGKIHYQDLREIEMFHIVLQNDPEEEIKKFEWYIKILTDKKVVEYKKDFQNCTETIESLLLPIYTLLEVFFNNYQKSLRTTI
;
A
#
# COMPACT_ATOMS: atom_id res chain seq x y z
N MET A 1 -4.43 3.52 -11.85
CA MET A 1 -3.81 3.50 -13.20
C MET A 1 -2.64 2.52 -13.17
N VAL A 2 -2.36 1.73 -14.20
CA VAL A 2 -1.13 0.89 -14.18
C VAL A 2 0.03 1.78 -14.57
N ASN A 3 1.05 1.86 -13.72
CA ASN A 3 2.24 2.66 -13.96
C ASN A 3 3.03 2.13 -15.17
N GLN A 4 3.46 3.04 -16.05
CA GLN A 4 4.26 2.72 -17.25
C GLN A 4 5.55 1.97 -16.89
N PHE A 5 6.24 2.35 -15.81
CA PHE A 5 7.47 1.69 -15.39
C PHE A 5 7.21 0.20 -15.06
N SER A 6 6.14 -0.09 -14.32
CA SER A 6 5.75 -1.47 -14.00
C SER A 6 5.38 -2.29 -15.23
N GLN A 7 4.69 -1.68 -16.19
CA GLN A 7 4.39 -2.33 -17.48
C GLN A 7 5.67 -2.65 -18.25
N ASN A 8 6.62 -1.72 -18.29
CA ASN A 8 7.88 -1.89 -18.99
C ASN A 8 8.72 -3.02 -18.38
N ILE A 9 8.81 -3.09 -17.04
CA ILE A 9 9.47 -4.22 -16.36
C ILE A 9 8.73 -5.53 -16.66
N ALA A 10 7.39 -5.54 -16.62
CA ALA A 10 6.61 -6.74 -16.87
C ALA A 10 6.80 -7.28 -18.30
N LEU A 11 6.75 -6.41 -19.31
CA LEU A 11 7.01 -6.78 -20.71
C LEU A 11 8.43 -7.33 -20.86
N LEU A 12 9.42 -6.64 -20.30
CA LEU A 12 10.81 -7.10 -20.32
C LEU A 12 10.97 -8.47 -19.65
N ALA A 13 10.27 -8.70 -18.53
CA ALA A 13 10.31 -9.97 -17.82
C ALA A 13 9.64 -11.10 -18.60
N VAL A 14 8.54 -10.83 -19.30
CA VAL A 14 7.91 -11.81 -20.21
C VAL A 14 8.92 -12.25 -21.27
N ASP A 15 9.57 -11.29 -21.93
CA ASP A 15 10.53 -11.56 -23.00
C ASP A 15 11.77 -12.31 -22.51
N VAL A 16 12.33 -11.88 -21.37
CA VAL A 16 13.62 -12.38 -20.86
C VAL A 16 13.45 -13.70 -20.12
N LEU A 17 12.40 -13.82 -19.29
CA LEU A 17 12.15 -15.01 -18.48
C LEU A 17 11.29 -16.05 -19.19
N LYS A 18 10.83 -15.75 -20.42
CA LYS A 18 9.97 -16.62 -21.24
C LYS A 18 8.71 -17.04 -20.47
N LEU A 19 8.06 -16.08 -19.81
CA LEU A 19 6.92 -16.35 -18.93
C LEU A 19 5.69 -16.87 -19.70
N ASP A 20 5.63 -16.60 -21.00
CA ASP A 20 4.63 -17.09 -21.94
C ASP A 20 4.77 -18.59 -22.26
N GLU A 21 5.96 -19.16 -22.07
CA GLU A 21 6.24 -20.60 -22.30
C GLU A 21 5.80 -21.50 -21.12
N ILE A 22 5.27 -20.93 -20.03
CA ILE A 22 4.85 -21.67 -18.83
C ILE A 22 3.59 -22.49 -19.09
N LYS A 23 3.76 -23.80 -19.30
CA LYS A 23 2.66 -24.74 -19.61
C LYS A 23 1.71 -25.02 -18.44
N LYS A 24 2.11 -24.78 -17.19
CA LYS A 24 1.32 -25.06 -15.98
C LYS A 24 1.41 -23.92 -14.95
N PRO A 25 0.54 -22.89 -15.07
CA PRO A 25 0.56 -21.72 -14.19
C PRO A 25 0.40 -22.04 -12.70
N SER A 26 -0.27 -23.15 -12.36
CA SER A 26 -0.51 -23.58 -10.97
C SER A 26 0.75 -23.94 -10.18
N LEU A 27 1.89 -24.15 -10.84
CA LEU A 27 3.17 -24.47 -10.20
C LEU A 27 4.04 -23.23 -9.96
N GLY A 28 3.57 -22.04 -10.36
CA GLY A 28 4.37 -20.82 -10.32
C GLY A 28 5.49 -20.80 -11.37
N PHE A 29 6.32 -19.77 -11.32
CA PHE A 29 7.51 -19.67 -12.17
C PHE A 29 8.62 -20.58 -11.61
N ASN A 30 8.90 -21.67 -12.32
CA ASN A 30 9.96 -22.62 -11.97
C ASN A 30 10.86 -22.84 -13.19
N PRO A 31 11.95 -22.05 -13.35
CA PRO A 31 12.77 -22.12 -14.54
C PRO A 31 13.51 -23.47 -14.62
N SER A 32 13.64 -24.02 -15.82
CA SER A 32 14.32 -25.31 -16.06
C SER A 32 15.83 -25.27 -15.84
N ARG A 33 16.39 -24.06 -15.70
CA ARG A 33 17.80 -23.78 -15.37
C ARG A 33 17.90 -22.67 -14.33
N SER A 34 19.07 -22.54 -13.72
CA SER A 34 19.40 -21.34 -12.94
C SER A 34 19.34 -20.09 -13.82
N LEU A 35 18.81 -19.01 -13.26
CA LEU A 35 18.74 -17.71 -13.92
C LEU A 35 20.12 -17.07 -14.02
N TYR A 36 20.36 -16.35 -15.11
CA TYR A 36 21.51 -15.46 -15.24
C TYR A 36 21.33 -14.23 -14.34
N PRO A 37 22.41 -13.53 -13.94
CA PRO A 37 22.31 -12.38 -13.04
C PRO A 37 21.34 -11.29 -13.49
N HIS A 38 21.28 -10.99 -14.80
CA HIS A 38 20.35 -10.00 -15.36
C HIS A 38 18.88 -10.46 -15.27
N GLU A 39 18.63 -11.76 -15.44
CA GLU A 39 17.30 -12.36 -15.34
C GLU A 39 16.80 -12.35 -13.90
N GLU A 40 17.67 -12.73 -12.96
CA GLU A 40 17.36 -12.68 -11.52
C GLU A 40 17.09 -11.23 -11.06
N TYR A 41 17.86 -10.26 -11.56
CA TYR A 41 17.61 -8.85 -11.31
C TYR A 41 16.22 -8.42 -11.82
N ILE A 42 15.89 -8.71 -13.08
CA ILE A 42 14.58 -8.38 -13.67
C ILE A 42 13.43 -9.04 -12.90
N GLN A 43 13.58 -10.31 -12.52
CA GLN A 43 12.59 -11.04 -11.73
C GLN A 43 12.36 -10.35 -10.37
N ARG A 44 13.43 -10.06 -9.62
CA ARG A 44 13.35 -9.41 -8.31
C ARG A 44 12.72 -8.02 -8.44
N SER A 45 13.11 -7.24 -9.45
CA SER A 45 12.54 -5.92 -9.74
C SER A 45 11.04 -5.98 -10.04
N LEU A 46 10.60 -6.96 -10.86
CA LEU A 46 9.18 -7.16 -11.18
C LEU A 46 8.36 -7.48 -9.93
N LEU A 47 8.86 -8.39 -9.09
CA LEU A 47 8.17 -8.75 -7.85
C LEU A 47 8.09 -7.56 -6.90
N ALA A 48 9.19 -6.83 -6.71
CA ALA A 48 9.23 -5.68 -5.83
C ALA A 48 8.31 -4.54 -6.27
N ILE A 49 8.23 -4.24 -7.57
CA ILE A 49 7.31 -3.19 -8.06
C ILE A 49 5.85 -3.66 -8.00
N GLY A 50 5.61 -4.95 -8.24
CA GLY A 50 4.30 -5.58 -8.10
C GLY A 50 3.73 -5.48 -6.68
N GLU A 51 4.58 -5.55 -5.66
CA GLU A 51 4.18 -5.36 -4.25
C GLU A 51 3.69 -3.92 -3.97
N VAL A 52 4.39 -2.91 -4.51
CA VAL A 52 3.98 -1.50 -4.34
C VAL A 52 2.68 -1.24 -5.10
N ASP A 53 2.63 -1.59 -6.37
CA ASP A 53 1.45 -1.39 -7.22
C ASP A 53 0.23 -2.18 -6.73
N GLY A 54 0.46 -3.40 -6.24
CA GLY A 54 -0.57 -4.23 -5.62
C GLY A 54 -1.20 -3.53 -4.43
N LEU A 55 -0.39 -2.89 -3.59
CA LEU A 55 -0.88 -2.16 -2.43
C LEU A 55 -1.64 -0.88 -2.83
N VAL A 56 -1.13 -0.11 -3.80
CA VAL A 56 -1.82 1.08 -4.34
C VAL A 56 -3.18 0.70 -4.96
N ARG A 57 -3.26 -0.43 -5.66
CA ARG A 57 -4.55 -0.96 -6.15
C ARG A 57 -5.50 -1.29 -4.99
N GLN A 58 -5.00 -1.88 -3.91
CA GLN A 58 -5.82 -2.16 -2.73
C GLN A 58 -6.33 -0.89 -2.03
N LEU A 59 -5.56 0.20 -2.03
CA LEU A 59 -6.02 1.51 -1.53
C LEU A 59 -7.22 2.02 -2.36
N ASN A 60 -7.10 1.96 -3.69
CA ASN A 60 -8.21 2.29 -4.59
C ASN A 60 -9.45 1.42 -4.34
N TYR A 61 -9.27 0.10 -4.14
CA TYR A 61 -10.39 -0.79 -3.83
C TYR A 61 -11.04 -0.49 -2.49
N SER A 62 -10.27 -0.09 -1.48
CA SER A 62 -10.79 0.19 -0.14
C SER A 62 -11.83 1.32 -0.18
N ALA A 63 -11.62 2.37 -0.97
CA ALA A 63 -12.60 3.45 -1.15
C ALA A 63 -13.92 2.95 -1.77
N ILE A 64 -13.85 2.01 -2.71
CA ILE A 64 -15.02 1.40 -3.35
C ILE A 64 -15.74 0.47 -2.36
N LEU A 65 -14.99 -0.38 -1.66
CA LEU A 65 -15.52 -1.39 -0.77
C LEU A 65 -16.15 -0.80 0.50
N LEU A 66 -15.64 0.33 0.99
CA LEU A 66 -16.20 1.05 2.13
C LEU A 66 -17.70 1.37 1.95
N ALA A 67 -18.10 1.78 0.75
CA ALA A 67 -19.48 2.16 0.44
C ALA A 67 -20.42 0.96 0.19
N ASN A 68 -19.87 -0.25 0.02
CA ASN A 68 -20.61 -1.41 -0.48
C ASN A 68 -21.14 -2.35 0.61
N PHE A 69 -21.46 -1.82 1.80
CA PHE A 69 -22.07 -2.63 2.85
C PHE A 69 -23.42 -3.22 2.42
N ARG A 70 -23.57 -4.53 2.59
CA ARG A 70 -24.82 -5.27 2.34
C ARG A 70 -25.22 -6.04 3.58
N ASN A 71 -26.48 -5.89 3.99
CA ASN A 71 -27.03 -6.58 5.16
C ASN A 71 -27.42 -8.03 4.84
N THR A 72 -26.43 -8.88 4.58
CA THR A 72 -26.64 -10.29 4.23
C THR A 72 -26.94 -11.15 5.47
N PRO A 73 -27.57 -12.34 5.31
CA PRO A 73 -27.79 -13.26 6.43
C PRO A 73 -26.51 -13.63 7.18
N THR A 74 -25.39 -13.75 6.46
CA THR A 74 -24.07 -14.02 7.05
C THR A 74 -23.59 -12.87 7.93
N MET A 75 -23.74 -11.62 7.49
CA MET A 75 -23.37 -10.46 8.30
C MET A 75 -24.21 -10.39 9.59
N LYS A 76 -25.53 -10.60 9.49
CA LYS A 76 -26.43 -10.63 10.66
C LYS A 76 -26.04 -11.72 11.65
N ARG A 77 -25.77 -12.94 11.18
CA ARG A 77 -25.37 -14.07 12.03
C ARG A 77 -24.09 -13.80 12.80
N ASN A 78 -23.16 -13.07 12.21
CA ASN A 78 -21.89 -12.70 12.83
C ASN A 78 -21.93 -11.34 13.56
N LYS A 79 -23.11 -10.73 13.70
CA LYS A 79 -23.31 -9.41 14.32
C LYS A 79 -22.41 -8.31 13.72
N ILE A 80 -22.17 -8.38 12.41
CA ILE A 80 -21.40 -7.36 11.69
C ILE A 80 -22.39 -6.30 11.23
N SER A 81 -22.43 -5.16 11.91
CA SER A 81 -23.21 -4.01 11.45
C SER A 81 -22.43 -3.17 10.45
N ARG A 82 -23.09 -2.13 9.95
CA ARG A 82 -22.50 -1.16 9.03
C ARG A 82 -21.31 -0.44 9.68
N TYR A 83 -21.37 -0.21 11.00
CA TYR A 83 -20.29 0.41 11.75
C TYR A 83 -19.04 -0.48 11.81
N GLU A 84 -19.14 -1.75 12.24
CA GLU A 84 -17.96 -2.63 12.28
C GLU A 84 -17.36 -2.83 10.89
N TYR A 85 -18.21 -2.94 9.86
CA TYR A 85 -17.75 -3.00 8.48
C TYR A 85 -16.96 -1.76 8.06
N MET A 86 -17.45 -0.56 8.42
CA MET A 86 -16.79 0.71 8.13
C MET A 86 -15.44 0.79 8.83
N ILE A 87 -15.38 0.49 10.14
CA ILE A 87 -14.14 0.48 10.92
C ILE A 87 -13.12 -0.49 10.34
N TYR A 88 -13.54 -1.71 9.99
CA TYR A 88 -12.66 -2.71 9.37
C TYR A 88 -11.96 -2.19 8.10
N HIS A 89 -12.70 -1.47 7.24
CA HIS A 89 -12.12 -0.89 6.03
C HIS A 89 -11.22 0.31 6.33
N ILE A 90 -11.56 1.15 7.32
CA ILE A 90 -10.71 2.28 7.74
C ILE A 90 -9.38 1.79 8.29
N GLU A 91 -9.40 0.83 9.21
CA GLU A 91 -8.19 0.29 9.80
C GLU A 91 -7.32 -0.41 8.74
N GLY A 92 -7.96 -1.21 7.89
CA GLY A 92 -7.29 -1.84 6.76
C GLY A 92 -6.68 -0.83 5.78
N TYR A 93 -7.34 0.30 5.55
CA TYR A 93 -6.83 1.35 4.66
C TYR A 93 -5.58 2.01 5.24
N LEU A 94 -5.59 2.38 6.52
CA LEU A 94 -4.46 3.04 7.20
C LEU A 94 -3.22 2.14 7.29
N LEU A 95 -3.42 0.84 7.55
CA LEU A 95 -2.35 -0.16 7.51
C LEU A 95 -1.70 -0.22 6.12
N ARG A 96 -2.52 -0.14 5.06
CA ARG A 96 -2.02 -0.13 3.67
C ARG A 96 -1.29 1.17 3.35
N VAL A 97 -1.84 2.33 3.70
CA VAL A 97 -1.21 3.64 3.44
C VAL A 97 0.22 3.67 3.98
N THR A 98 0.40 3.29 5.25
CA THR A 98 1.74 3.24 5.85
C THR A 98 2.63 2.17 5.24
N GLY A 99 2.05 1.04 4.82
CA GLY A 99 2.73 -0.04 4.12
C GLY A 99 3.22 0.29 2.71
N VAL A 100 2.76 1.38 2.08
CA VAL A 100 3.29 1.86 0.78
C VAL A 100 4.77 2.18 0.92
N LEU A 101 5.15 2.96 1.93
CA LEU A 101 6.53 3.41 2.11
C LEU A 101 7.47 2.22 2.35
N ASP A 102 7.07 1.26 3.18
CA ASP A 102 7.88 0.09 3.48
C ASP A 102 8.20 -0.73 2.22
N ARG A 103 7.20 -0.96 1.36
CA ARG A 103 7.37 -1.69 0.10
C ARG A 103 8.14 -0.89 -0.94
N LEU A 104 7.93 0.43 -0.97
CA LEU A 104 8.67 1.35 -1.82
C LEU A 104 10.16 1.36 -1.48
N LEU A 105 10.52 1.35 -0.19
CA LEU A 105 11.93 1.27 0.23
C LEU A 105 12.57 -0.07 -0.17
N LYS A 106 11.83 -1.17 -0.09
CA LYS A 106 12.29 -2.47 -0.62
C LYS A 106 12.45 -2.46 -2.13
N LEU A 107 11.55 -1.78 -2.86
CA LEU A 107 11.69 -1.56 -4.31
C LEU A 107 12.97 -0.78 -4.60
N VAL A 108 13.24 0.32 -3.90
CA VAL A 108 14.48 1.10 -4.07
C VAL A 108 15.72 0.23 -3.78
N ASN A 109 15.73 -0.53 -2.69
CA ASN A 109 16.82 -1.46 -2.36
C ASN A 109 17.05 -2.48 -3.49
N THR A 110 15.97 -2.97 -4.10
CA THR A 110 16.02 -3.96 -5.18
C THR A 110 16.51 -3.34 -6.49
N ILE A 111 15.94 -2.21 -6.93
CA ILE A 111 16.28 -1.56 -8.19
C ILE A 111 17.72 -1.04 -8.16
N LEU A 112 18.15 -0.43 -7.06
CA LEU A 112 19.52 0.06 -6.91
C LEU A 112 20.52 -1.05 -6.51
N ASP A 113 20.04 -2.28 -6.35
CA ASP A 113 20.81 -3.44 -5.89
C ASP A 113 21.71 -3.14 -4.68
N LEU A 114 21.16 -2.44 -3.67
CA LEU A 114 21.95 -1.97 -2.51
C LEU A 114 22.40 -3.11 -1.59
N LYS A 115 21.77 -4.29 -1.72
CA LYS A 115 21.96 -5.51 -0.91
C LYS A 115 21.69 -5.30 0.58
N LEU A 116 20.73 -4.43 0.90
CA LEU A 116 20.30 -4.23 2.28
C LEU A 116 19.37 -5.36 2.71
N ASN A 117 19.51 -5.76 3.97
CA ASN A 117 18.59 -6.68 4.63
C ASN A 117 17.21 -6.03 4.78
N ASP A 118 16.15 -6.82 4.87
CA ASP A 118 14.78 -6.30 5.05
C ASP A 118 14.64 -5.33 6.24
N ASN A 119 15.32 -5.63 7.36
CA ASN A 119 15.31 -4.78 8.56
C ASN A 119 15.99 -3.42 8.37
N ALA A 120 16.84 -3.28 7.33
CA ALA A 120 17.51 -2.04 6.97
C ALA A 120 16.71 -1.24 5.92
N CYS A 121 15.67 -1.83 5.31
CA CYS A 121 14.79 -1.16 4.35
C CYS A 121 13.72 -0.28 5.05
N ILE A 122 14.18 0.61 5.94
CA ILE A 122 13.32 1.49 6.74
C ILE A 122 13.70 2.95 6.52
N ALA A 123 12.72 3.85 6.65
CA ALA A 123 12.91 5.28 6.38
C ALA A 123 14.05 5.89 7.21
N SER A 124 14.25 5.40 8.45
CA SER A 124 15.31 5.86 9.35
C SER A 124 16.74 5.57 8.85
N MET A 125 16.90 4.51 8.06
CA MET A 125 18.19 4.05 7.53
C MET A 125 18.43 4.56 6.11
N MET A 126 17.39 4.63 5.28
CA MET A 126 17.52 4.97 3.87
C MET A 126 17.33 6.47 3.56
N ILE A 127 16.44 7.16 4.27
CA ILE A 127 16.06 8.54 3.95
C ILE A 127 16.57 9.50 5.02
N HIS A 128 16.06 9.44 6.25
CA HIS A 128 16.36 10.42 7.30
C HIS A 128 16.38 9.76 8.68
N SER A 129 17.31 10.11 9.55
CA SER A 129 17.30 9.70 10.96
C SER A 129 16.33 10.56 11.79
N ARG A 130 15.88 10.04 12.94
CA ARG A 130 14.91 10.68 13.88
C ARG A 130 15.32 12.08 14.38
N LYS A 131 16.56 12.53 14.13
CA LYS A 131 17.10 13.81 14.59
C LYS A 131 17.36 14.83 13.46
N GLY A 132 16.77 14.64 12.29
CA GLY A 132 17.04 15.50 11.12
C GLY A 132 18.42 15.29 10.49
N VAL A 133 19.12 14.22 10.89
CA VAL A 133 20.38 13.77 10.26
C VAL A 133 20.02 12.91 9.04
N LYS A 134 20.82 12.98 7.98
CA LYS A 134 20.66 12.10 6.81
C LYS A 134 20.67 10.62 7.21
N GLY A 135 19.87 9.79 6.53
CA GLY A 135 19.91 8.34 6.70
C GLY A 135 21.28 7.76 6.32
N LEU A 136 21.64 6.61 6.89
CA LEU A 136 22.94 5.94 6.64
C LEU A 136 23.20 5.69 5.15
N HIS A 137 22.17 5.37 4.38
CA HIS A 137 22.29 5.06 2.94
C HIS A 137 21.88 6.22 2.04
N ASN A 138 21.55 7.39 2.60
CA ASN A 138 21.05 8.56 1.89
C ASN A 138 22.05 9.03 0.82
N ASP A 139 23.31 9.28 1.20
CA ASP A 139 24.32 9.79 0.25
C ASP A 139 24.64 8.77 -0.85
N ARG A 140 24.61 7.46 -0.53
CA ARG A 140 24.78 6.40 -1.53
C ARG A 140 23.63 6.40 -2.54
N ILE A 141 22.38 6.49 -2.07
CA ILE A 141 21.19 6.54 -2.92
C ILE A 141 21.25 7.77 -3.83
N GLU A 142 21.55 8.94 -3.26
CA GLU A 142 21.63 10.21 -3.98
C GLU A 142 22.75 10.21 -5.03
N THR A 143 23.88 9.58 -4.74
CA THR A 143 24.98 9.42 -5.70
C THR A 143 24.59 8.53 -6.87
N MET A 144 23.80 7.46 -6.63
CA MET A 144 23.36 6.55 -7.68
C MET A 144 22.24 7.14 -8.54
N VAL A 145 21.30 7.85 -7.91
CA VAL A 145 20.14 8.47 -8.59
C VAL A 145 19.86 9.84 -7.96
N PRO A 146 20.42 10.93 -8.52
CA PRO A 146 20.18 12.28 -8.02
C PRO A 146 18.70 12.65 -7.99
N GLY A 147 18.25 13.28 -6.91
CA GLY A 147 16.87 13.69 -6.68
C GLY A 147 15.96 12.61 -6.09
N LEU A 148 16.37 11.33 -6.10
CA LEU A 148 15.55 10.24 -5.58
C LEU A 148 15.28 10.38 -4.07
N THR A 149 16.29 10.82 -3.32
CA THR A 149 16.17 11.00 -1.87
C THR A 149 15.11 12.05 -1.51
N ASN A 150 15.06 13.16 -2.26
CA ASN A 150 14.09 14.21 -2.03
C ASN A 150 12.67 13.72 -2.31
N ALA A 151 12.47 13.02 -3.42
CA ALA A 151 11.17 12.44 -3.76
C ALA A 151 10.71 11.40 -2.70
N LEU A 152 11.63 10.56 -2.20
CA LEU A 152 11.36 9.62 -1.11
C LEU A 152 11.02 10.35 0.21
N LEU A 153 11.65 11.49 0.49
CA LEU A 153 11.37 12.28 1.67
C LEU A 153 9.98 12.93 1.62
N GLU A 154 9.54 13.39 0.46
CA GLU A 154 8.20 13.97 0.27
C GLU A 154 7.10 12.96 0.56
N ILE A 155 7.16 11.76 -0.05
CA ILE A 155 6.19 10.70 0.24
C ILE A 155 6.27 10.23 1.69
N SER A 156 7.47 10.13 2.27
CA SER A 156 7.63 9.77 3.67
C SER A 156 6.98 10.78 4.61
N ARG A 157 7.16 12.09 4.38
CA ARG A 157 6.52 13.16 5.17
C ARG A 157 5.00 13.10 5.06
N TYR A 158 4.48 12.79 3.88
CA TYR A 158 3.05 12.65 3.69
C TYR A 158 2.48 11.46 4.47
N ILE A 159 3.14 10.29 4.38
CA ILE A 159 2.72 9.06 5.05
C ILE A 159 2.86 9.14 6.57
N GLU A 160 3.83 9.89 7.09
CA GLU A 160 4.06 10.02 8.55
C GLU A 160 2.84 10.54 9.29
N LYS A 161 1.98 11.33 8.63
CA LYS A 161 0.71 11.85 9.19
C LYS A 161 -0.24 10.74 9.66
N PHE A 162 -0.15 9.55 9.08
CA PHE A 162 -1.03 8.41 9.38
C PHE A 162 -0.39 7.39 10.33
N ARG A 163 0.86 7.63 10.76
CA ARG A 163 1.63 6.65 11.54
C ARG A 163 1.09 6.46 12.94
N GLU A 164 0.64 7.55 13.57
CA GLU A 164 0.06 7.49 14.92
C GLU A 164 -1.22 6.65 14.91
N ASP A 165 -2.15 6.94 13.99
CA ASP A 165 -3.37 6.17 13.79
C ASP A 165 -3.07 4.69 13.53
N ARG A 166 -2.10 4.39 12.66
CA ARG A 166 -1.67 3.00 12.42
C ARG A 166 -1.13 2.34 13.68
N ASN A 167 -0.27 3.03 14.43
CA ASN A 167 0.31 2.49 15.66
C ASN A 167 -0.80 2.21 16.70
N MET A 168 -1.82 3.06 16.75
CA MET A 168 -3.00 2.83 17.58
C MET A 168 -3.75 1.55 17.17
N ILE A 169 -4.00 1.33 15.87
CA ILE A 169 -4.58 0.05 15.38
C ILE A 169 -3.72 -1.13 15.82
N ALA A 170 -2.41 -1.06 15.56
CA ALA A 170 -1.50 -2.18 15.78
C ALA A 170 -1.32 -2.54 17.26
N HIS A 171 -1.35 -1.55 18.17
CA HIS A 171 -1.08 -1.76 19.59
C HIS A 171 -2.32 -1.81 20.48
N LYS A 172 -3.37 -1.04 20.16
CA LYS A 172 -4.61 -0.95 20.96
C LYS A 172 -5.77 -1.75 20.37
N GLY A 173 -5.60 -2.30 19.16
CA GLY A 173 -6.56 -3.21 18.52
C GLY A 173 -7.78 -2.53 17.89
N LYS A 174 -8.07 -1.26 18.21
CA LYS A 174 -9.13 -0.46 17.56
C LYS A 174 -8.77 1.03 17.50
N ILE A 175 -9.15 1.70 16.42
CA ILE A 175 -9.16 3.18 16.39
C ILE A 175 -10.38 3.73 17.12
N HIS A 176 -10.15 4.77 17.91
CA HIS A 176 -11.20 5.59 18.50
C HIS A 176 -11.33 6.94 17.79
N TYR A 177 -12.17 6.97 16.76
CA TYR A 177 -12.58 8.21 16.12
C TYR A 177 -13.69 8.88 16.92
N GLN A 178 -13.41 10.04 17.49
CA GLN A 178 -14.36 10.76 18.33
C GLN A 178 -15.65 11.09 17.58
N ASP A 179 -15.54 11.38 16.28
CA ASP A 179 -16.65 11.68 15.38
C ASP A 179 -17.45 10.45 14.93
N LEU A 180 -17.01 9.24 15.28
CA LEU A 180 -17.73 7.98 15.08
C LEU A 180 -18.33 7.40 16.37
N ARG A 181 -18.07 8.02 17.53
CA ARG A 181 -18.54 7.53 18.84
C ARG A 181 -20.05 7.48 18.95
N GLU A 182 -20.74 8.49 18.44
CA GLU A 182 -22.20 8.51 18.43
C GLU A 182 -22.76 7.33 17.66
N ILE A 183 -22.24 7.10 16.44
CA ILE A 183 -22.63 5.97 15.59
C ILE A 183 -22.33 4.63 16.27
N GLU A 184 -21.16 4.48 16.89
CA GLU A 184 -20.77 3.30 17.66
C GLU A 184 -21.77 2.99 18.78
N MET A 185 -22.08 3.99 19.61
CA MET A 185 -23.00 3.85 20.74
C MET A 185 -24.36 3.33 20.30
N PHE A 186 -24.94 3.93 19.26
CA PHE A 186 -26.24 3.50 18.77
C PHE A 186 -26.21 2.11 18.14
N HIS A 187 -25.13 1.74 17.44
CA HIS A 187 -25.01 0.39 16.92
C HIS A 187 -24.89 -0.67 18.03
N ILE A 188 -24.22 -0.36 19.14
CA ILE A 188 -24.17 -1.25 20.31
C ILE A 188 -25.58 -1.46 20.89
N VAL A 189 -26.35 -0.40 21.04
CA VAL A 189 -27.71 -0.50 21.59
C VAL A 189 -28.64 -1.26 20.64
N LEU A 190 -28.60 -0.97 19.34
CA LEU A 190 -29.43 -1.63 18.32
C LEU A 190 -29.11 -3.14 18.16
N GLN A 191 -27.89 -3.57 18.48
CA GLN A 191 -27.51 -5.00 18.42
C GLN A 191 -27.96 -5.82 19.63
N ASN A 192 -28.32 -5.18 20.75
CA ASN A 192 -28.62 -5.83 22.03
C ASN A 192 -30.11 -5.80 22.37
N ASP A 193 -30.94 -6.22 21.42
CA ASP A 193 -32.42 -6.29 21.55
C ASP A 193 -33.06 -4.96 21.96
N PRO A 194 -33.09 -3.96 21.05
CA PRO A 194 -33.54 -2.62 21.37
C PRO A 194 -35.05 -2.58 21.63
N GLU A 195 -35.45 -1.86 22.69
CA GLU A 195 -36.84 -1.46 22.88
C GLU A 195 -37.38 -0.72 21.64
N GLU A 196 -38.69 -0.79 21.38
CA GLU A 196 -39.33 -0.14 20.21
C GLU A 196 -39.01 1.37 20.13
N GLU A 197 -38.86 2.02 21.27
CA GLU A 197 -38.48 3.43 21.34
C GLU A 197 -37.09 3.73 20.78
N ILE A 198 -36.21 2.74 20.70
CA ILE A 198 -34.84 2.88 20.21
C ILE A 198 -34.80 2.59 18.70
N LYS A 199 -35.62 1.64 18.23
CA LYS A 199 -35.74 1.31 16.80
C LYS A 199 -36.13 2.51 15.94
N LYS A 200 -36.88 3.47 16.49
CA LYS A 200 -37.23 4.72 15.78
C LYS A 200 -36.00 5.53 15.32
N PHE A 201 -34.83 5.32 15.94
CA PHE A 201 -33.59 5.99 15.57
C PHE A 201 -32.82 5.27 14.44
N GLU A 202 -33.19 4.06 14.02
CA GLU A 202 -32.45 3.31 12.98
C GLU A 202 -32.23 4.12 11.70
N TRP A 203 -33.26 4.85 11.26
CA TRP A 203 -33.17 5.72 10.08
C TRP A 203 -32.16 6.86 10.28
N TYR A 204 -32.16 7.46 11.46
CA TYR A 204 -31.22 8.53 11.83
C TYR A 204 -29.77 8.01 11.83
N ILE A 205 -29.52 6.85 12.46
CA ILE A 205 -28.19 6.21 12.48
C ILE A 205 -27.72 5.87 11.08
N LYS A 206 -28.61 5.33 10.25
CA LYS A 206 -28.32 5.04 8.86
C LYS A 206 -27.85 6.31 8.13
N ILE A 207 -28.53 7.43 8.30
CA ILE A 207 -28.15 8.70 7.66
C ILE A 207 -26.80 9.20 8.15
N LEU A 208 -26.56 9.20 9.47
CA LEU A 208 -25.27 9.60 10.02
C LEU A 208 -24.13 8.73 9.49
N THR A 209 -24.35 7.41 9.46
CA THR A 209 -23.36 6.45 8.96
C THR A 209 -23.13 6.62 7.46
N ASP A 210 -24.18 6.81 6.66
CA ASP A 210 -24.07 7.04 5.22
C ASP A 210 -23.29 8.33 4.92
N LYS A 211 -23.54 9.40 5.67
CA LYS A 211 -22.78 10.65 5.56
C LYS A 211 -21.29 10.41 5.85
N LYS A 212 -20.96 9.70 6.93
CA LYS A 212 -19.57 9.39 7.28
C LYS A 212 -18.88 8.51 6.25
N VAL A 213 -19.57 7.49 5.72
CA VAL A 213 -19.07 6.65 4.63
C VAL A 213 -18.70 7.49 3.40
N VAL A 214 -19.51 8.50 3.04
CA VAL A 214 -19.21 9.41 1.92
C VAL A 214 -17.98 10.28 2.22
N GLU A 215 -17.88 10.83 3.43
CA GLU A 215 -16.71 11.61 3.88
C GLU A 215 -15.42 10.78 3.80
N TYR A 216 -15.37 9.63 4.47
CA TYR A 216 -14.18 8.77 4.47
C TYR A 216 -13.83 8.23 3.08
N LYS A 217 -14.83 7.91 2.24
CA LYS A 217 -14.58 7.51 0.86
C LYS A 217 -13.84 8.61 0.10
N LYS A 218 -14.29 9.86 0.24
CA LYS A 218 -13.63 11.01 -0.39
C LYS A 218 -12.22 11.20 0.14
N ASP A 219 -12.03 11.05 1.45
CA ASP A 219 -10.70 11.15 2.07
C ASP A 219 -9.75 10.05 1.58
N PHE A 220 -10.24 8.81 1.42
CA PHE A 220 -9.45 7.71 0.85
C PHE A 220 -9.05 8.00 -0.59
N GLN A 221 -9.98 8.52 -1.40
CA GLN A 221 -9.69 8.88 -2.80
C GLN A 221 -8.61 9.96 -2.86
N ASN A 222 -8.80 11.08 -2.16
CA ASN A 222 -7.82 12.18 -2.12
C ASN A 222 -6.45 11.70 -1.63
N CYS A 223 -6.44 10.86 -0.59
CA CYS A 223 -5.20 10.31 -0.03
C CYS A 223 -4.49 9.39 -1.03
N THR A 224 -5.24 8.49 -1.68
CA THR A 224 -4.70 7.58 -2.69
C THR A 224 -4.16 8.35 -3.89
N GLU A 225 -4.90 9.33 -4.41
CA GLU A 225 -4.46 10.19 -5.51
C GLU A 225 -3.18 10.96 -5.16
N THR A 226 -3.08 11.46 -3.92
CA THR A 226 -1.87 12.13 -3.45
C THR A 226 -0.68 11.17 -3.42
N ILE A 227 -0.86 9.95 -2.89
CA ILE A 227 0.18 8.91 -2.89
C ILE A 227 0.62 8.56 -4.31
N GLU A 228 -0.33 8.34 -5.24
CA GLU A 228 -0.03 8.06 -6.65
C GLU A 228 0.78 9.19 -7.29
N SER A 229 0.43 10.46 -7.02
CA SER A 229 1.17 11.62 -7.53
C SER A 229 2.60 11.70 -6.99
N LEU A 230 2.81 11.36 -5.71
CA LEU A 230 4.12 11.36 -5.07
C LEU A 230 4.99 10.17 -5.51
N LEU A 231 4.39 9.05 -5.89
CA LEU A 231 5.10 7.89 -6.44
C LEU A 231 5.64 8.13 -7.85
N LEU A 232 4.94 8.92 -8.67
CA LEU A 232 5.30 9.16 -10.06
C LEU A 232 6.76 9.63 -10.27
N PRO A 233 7.27 10.69 -9.60
CA PRO A 233 8.66 11.11 -9.78
C PRO A 233 9.67 10.03 -9.36
N ILE A 234 9.35 9.24 -8.34
CA ILE A 234 10.20 8.13 -7.89
C ILE A 234 10.28 7.05 -8.97
N TYR A 235 9.14 6.67 -9.55
CA TYR A 235 9.10 5.68 -10.61
C TYR A 235 9.87 6.12 -11.85
N THR A 236 9.74 7.38 -12.26
CA THR A 236 10.51 7.94 -13.39
C THR A 236 12.02 7.82 -13.15
N LEU A 237 12.50 8.18 -11.95
CA LEU A 237 13.91 8.11 -11.60
C LEU A 237 14.43 6.66 -11.55
N LEU A 238 13.66 5.77 -10.93
CA LEU A 238 14.00 4.34 -10.85
C LEU A 238 13.99 3.66 -12.22
N GLU A 239 13.09 4.05 -13.12
CA GLU A 239 13.00 3.52 -14.47
C GLU A 239 14.25 3.81 -15.29
N VAL A 240 14.73 5.06 -15.24
CA VAL A 240 15.96 5.47 -15.93
C VAL A 240 17.14 4.64 -15.43
N PHE A 241 17.28 4.49 -14.11
CA PHE A 241 18.36 3.67 -13.52
C PHE A 241 18.23 2.19 -13.94
N PHE A 242 17.05 1.61 -13.77
CA PHE A 242 16.76 0.20 -14.09
C PHE A 242 17.12 -0.12 -15.54
N ASN A 243 16.69 0.72 -16.47
CA ASN A 243 16.92 0.52 -17.90
C ASN A 243 18.41 0.53 -18.27
N ASN A 244 19.22 1.31 -17.58
CA ASN A 244 20.67 1.36 -17.79
C ASN A 244 21.36 0.16 -17.13
N TYR A 245 21.01 -0.13 -15.89
CA TYR A 245 21.66 -1.18 -15.10
C TYR A 245 21.36 -2.59 -15.63
N GLN A 246 20.12 -2.87 -16.04
CA GLN A 246 19.80 -4.19 -16.62
C GLN A 246 20.57 -4.46 -17.92
N LYS A 247 20.85 -3.42 -18.72
CA LYS A 247 21.65 -3.55 -19.96
C LYS A 247 23.10 -3.86 -19.65
N SER A 248 23.70 -3.20 -18.65
CA SER A 248 25.09 -3.46 -18.28
C SER A 248 25.29 -4.90 -17.80
N LEU A 249 24.33 -5.45 -17.04
CA LEU A 249 24.37 -6.85 -16.59
C LEU A 249 24.34 -7.87 -17.74
N ARG A 250 23.74 -7.54 -18.88
CA ARG A 250 23.76 -8.41 -20.07
C ARG A 250 25.12 -8.43 -20.75
N THR A 251 25.87 -7.33 -20.70
CA THR A 251 27.19 -7.20 -21.36
C THR A 251 28.34 -7.82 -20.58
N THR A 252 28.12 -8.23 -19.33
CA THR A 252 29.14 -8.85 -18.46
C THR A 252 29.22 -10.38 -18.61
N ILE A 253 28.40 -10.97 -19.50
CA ILE A 253 28.35 -12.41 -19.81
C ILE A 253 28.98 -12.61 -21.20
#